data_AF-A0A964A871-F1
#
_entry.id   AF-A0A964A871-F1
#
_cell.length_a   1.000
_cell.length_b   1.000
_cell.length_c   1.000
_cell.angle_alpha   90.00
_cell.angle_beta   90.00
_cell.angle_gamma   90.00
#
_symmetry.space_group_name_H-M   'P 1'
#
loop_
_entity.id
_entity.type
_entity.pdbx_description
1 polymer ?
#
loop_
_entity_poly.entity_id
_entity_poly.type
_entity_poly.pdbx_seq_one_letter_code
_entity_poly.pdbx_strand_id
1 'polypeptide(L)'
;MPTIEETIAAAVAQHDTLAILRLATDDTARGKIIDAVNTAASPATCGFFLGSISSTAGSWVAAMTDARFERFMGNAANIADAIQYNAVWTLYNDPGTRSAAIARAVWAKLFTAQILSPGATSVTWPGGTSTSTDGSTSWEWRTLYMPVAPADLTMQRLMVGIRPLPRGHINMANIAFVNQTQQQYRQTVPSVGAWTNHGATGTIGTSYYLDNCQTVVIVSDAAGGTTNDFAMGTSGSGVGGVTGGPALTWFLNHARHEVGHAVGARSLAGVPETGNAFATTYGGWAASSESAFKAAMWTATDTQKLNIAGVETDVAATAARDWLTGAISGGAEPSGNAITALAGTFDQKLAAIRLAWASQELTKYFGAVYGRVGLAGFKDGGYQFPGYTPGGAKVHLWASRMNPAGFTTYDKTAFDACVGRIGWYALSSPVEMFAEMYTQKYSSGALPPAVNGKDPSTFFPLLESSTDASVVPTDEASGRAPSHTPATPVAPAATPPSHTLPS
;
A
#
# COMPACT_ATOMS: atom_id res chain seq x y z
N MET A 1 -41.73 44.87 -1.50
CA MET A 1 -40.83 44.02 -0.69
C MET A 1 -39.94 43.27 -1.67
N PRO A 2 -38.64 43.11 -1.39
CA PRO A 2 -37.75 42.37 -2.28
C PRO A 2 -38.24 40.93 -2.46
N THR A 3 -38.00 40.34 -3.63
CA THR A 3 -38.28 38.93 -3.88
C THR A 3 -37.32 38.04 -3.08
N ILE A 4 -37.63 36.75 -2.95
CA ILE A 4 -36.71 35.81 -2.30
C ILE A 4 -35.38 35.73 -3.08
N GLU A 5 -35.42 35.82 -4.41
CA GLU A 5 -34.24 35.86 -5.27
C GLU A 5 -33.38 37.11 -5.05
N GLU A 6 -34.01 38.29 -4.95
CA GLU A 6 -33.30 39.55 -4.66
C GLU A 6 -32.67 39.53 -3.27
N THR A 7 -33.37 38.92 -2.30
CA THR A 7 -32.88 38.78 -0.93
C THR A 7 -31.71 37.80 -0.85
N ILE A 8 -31.77 36.68 -1.57
CA ILE A 8 -30.67 35.71 -1.68
C ILE A 8 -29.47 36.35 -2.37
N ALA A 9 -29.66 37.04 -3.49
CA ALA A 9 -28.58 37.70 -4.23
C ALA A 9 -27.88 38.75 -3.37
N ALA A 10 -28.64 39.55 -2.61
CA ALA A 10 -28.10 40.53 -1.68
C ALA A 10 -27.31 39.86 -0.54
N ALA A 11 -27.85 38.79 0.06
CA ALA A 11 -27.17 38.07 1.14
C ALA A 11 -25.87 37.39 0.67
N VAL A 12 -25.86 36.83 -0.54
CA VAL A 12 -24.66 36.24 -1.17
C VAL A 12 -23.61 37.31 -1.47
N ALA A 13 -24.02 38.46 -2.01
CA ALA A 13 -23.11 39.57 -2.30
C ALA A 13 -22.49 40.18 -1.03
N GLN A 14 -23.19 40.13 0.10
CA GLN A 14 -22.74 40.65 1.39
C GLN A 14 -22.03 39.61 2.26
N HIS A 15 -21.95 38.35 1.83
CA HIS A 15 -21.46 37.24 2.65
C HIS A 15 -22.19 37.14 4.01
N ASP A 16 -23.53 37.20 4.04
CA ASP A 16 -24.31 37.05 5.28
C ASP A 16 -24.79 35.60 5.48
N THR A 17 -24.05 34.81 6.28
CA THR A 17 -24.37 33.39 6.53
C THR A 17 -25.72 33.22 7.20
N LEU A 18 -26.05 34.13 8.11
CA LEU A 18 -27.23 34.01 8.95
C LEU A 18 -28.48 34.28 8.11
N ALA A 19 -28.42 35.25 7.20
CA ALA A 19 -29.46 35.47 6.21
C ALA A 19 -29.62 34.28 5.25
N ILE A 20 -28.53 33.74 4.71
CA ILE A 20 -28.57 32.56 3.82
C ILE A 20 -29.20 31.35 4.52
N LEU A 21 -28.79 31.06 5.76
CA LEU A 21 -29.33 29.94 6.53
C LEU A 21 -30.80 30.15 6.92
N ARG A 22 -31.20 31.39 7.24
CA ARG A 22 -32.61 31.73 7.52
C ARG A 22 -33.51 31.61 6.29
N LEU A 23 -32.97 31.82 5.09
CA LEU A 23 -33.69 31.71 3.82
C LEU A 23 -33.79 30.25 3.31
N ALA A 24 -32.98 29.33 3.83
CA ALA A 24 -32.93 27.92 3.43
C ALA A 24 -34.05 27.07 4.06
N THR A 25 -35.30 27.52 3.91
CA THR A 25 -36.49 26.94 4.57
C THR A 25 -36.97 25.65 3.92
N ASP A 26 -36.71 25.44 2.62
CA ASP A 26 -37.10 24.26 1.84
C ASP A 26 -36.13 23.97 0.69
N ASP A 27 -36.35 22.87 -0.05
CA ASP A 27 -35.47 22.42 -1.13
C ASP A 27 -35.46 23.36 -2.35
N THR A 28 -36.56 24.08 -2.59
CA THR A 28 -36.67 25.05 -3.68
C THR A 28 -35.81 26.28 -3.37
N ALA A 29 -35.92 26.81 -2.14
CA ALA A 29 -35.10 27.92 -1.68
C ALA A 29 -33.60 27.55 -1.66
N ARG A 30 -33.25 26.33 -1.22
CA ARG A 30 -31.87 25.80 -1.28
C ARG A 30 -31.34 25.72 -2.70
N GLY A 31 -32.14 25.21 -3.64
CA GLY A 31 -31.78 25.17 -5.06
C GLY A 31 -31.46 26.56 -5.62
N LYS A 32 -32.28 27.56 -5.28
CA LYS A 32 -32.06 28.97 -5.68
C LYS A 32 -30.80 29.57 -5.04
N ILE A 33 -30.51 29.24 -3.79
CA ILE A 33 -29.26 29.65 -3.12
C ILE A 33 -28.04 29.04 -3.83
N ILE A 34 -28.08 27.73 -4.14
CA ILE A 34 -27.00 27.06 -4.87
C ILE A 34 -26.78 27.70 -6.24
N ASP A 35 -27.86 27.95 -6.98
CA ASP A 35 -27.79 28.57 -8.31
C ASP A 35 -27.25 30.01 -8.23
N ALA A 36 -27.64 30.77 -7.19
CA ALA A 36 -27.12 32.12 -6.94
C ALA A 36 -25.62 32.10 -6.60
N VAL A 37 -25.17 31.21 -5.71
CA VAL A 37 -23.74 31.03 -5.40
C VAL A 37 -22.97 30.63 -6.67
N ASN A 38 -23.49 29.67 -7.44
CA ASN A 38 -22.86 29.23 -8.69
C ASN A 38 -22.78 30.31 -9.78
N THR A 39 -23.68 31.30 -9.75
CA THR A 39 -23.74 32.37 -10.75
C THR A 39 -22.95 33.61 -10.32
N ALA A 40 -22.87 33.89 -9.03
CA ALA A 40 -22.25 35.11 -8.49
C ALA A 40 -20.81 34.91 -7.96
N ALA A 41 -20.32 33.68 -7.85
CA ALA A 41 -19.18 33.40 -6.97
C ALA A 41 -17.80 33.85 -7.50
N SER A 42 -17.14 34.65 -6.65
CA SER A 42 -15.70 34.56 -6.46
C SER A 42 -15.37 33.31 -5.59
N PRO A 43 -14.13 32.81 -5.60
CA PRO A 43 -13.73 31.69 -4.74
C PRO A 43 -14.05 31.85 -3.24
N ALA A 44 -14.05 33.09 -2.73
CA ALA A 44 -14.38 33.40 -1.35
C ALA A 44 -15.85 33.10 -1.01
N THR A 45 -16.77 33.35 -1.94
CA THR A 45 -18.20 33.08 -1.77
C THR A 45 -18.48 31.57 -1.69
N CYS A 46 -17.78 30.76 -2.49
CA CYS A 46 -17.86 29.29 -2.43
C CYS A 46 -17.32 28.74 -1.10
N GLY A 47 -16.16 29.20 -0.64
CA GLY A 47 -15.58 28.78 0.65
C GLY A 47 -16.48 29.13 1.84
N PHE A 48 -17.10 30.30 1.80
CA PHE A 48 -18.05 30.76 2.82
C PHE A 48 -19.32 29.90 2.87
N PHE A 49 -19.89 29.55 1.71
CA PHE A 49 -21.04 28.66 1.62
C PHE A 49 -20.73 27.27 2.19
N LEU A 50 -19.56 26.70 1.86
CA LEU A 50 -19.10 25.43 2.44
C LEU A 50 -19.06 25.46 3.97
N GLY A 51 -18.55 26.54 4.56
CA GLY A 51 -18.53 26.71 6.03
C GLY A 51 -19.90 26.58 6.69
N SER A 52 -20.97 26.98 5.99
CA SER A 52 -22.33 27.06 6.52
C SER A 52 -23.16 25.77 6.44
N ILE A 53 -22.75 24.79 5.62
CA ILE A 53 -23.53 23.56 5.37
C ILE A 53 -23.45 22.55 6.52
N SER A 54 -22.47 22.70 7.42
CA SER A 54 -22.14 21.71 8.44
C SER A 54 -23.27 21.39 9.44
N SER A 55 -24.33 22.19 9.53
CA SER A 55 -25.43 22.00 10.51
C SER A 55 -26.76 21.44 9.94
N THR A 56 -26.96 21.30 8.62
CA THR A 56 -28.24 20.81 8.01
C THR A 56 -28.06 19.92 6.77
N ALA A 57 -26.94 19.18 6.74
CA ALA A 57 -26.42 18.37 5.63
C ALA A 57 -27.44 17.66 4.71
N GLY A 58 -28.40 16.89 5.26
CA GLY A 58 -29.25 15.98 4.47
C GLY A 58 -30.11 16.67 3.40
N SER A 59 -30.54 17.90 3.67
CA SER A 59 -31.43 18.65 2.78
C SER A 59 -30.69 19.42 1.66
N TRP A 60 -29.43 19.77 1.90
CA TRP A 60 -28.56 20.37 0.88
C TRP A 60 -28.08 19.33 -0.14
N VAL A 61 -27.84 18.09 0.31
CA VAL A 61 -27.46 16.98 -0.56
C VAL A 61 -28.52 16.73 -1.64
N ALA A 62 -29.80 16.71 -1.26
CA ALA A 62 -30.91 16.46 -2.18
C ALA A 62 -31.05 17.55 -3.28
N ALA A 63 -30.73 18.81 -2.95
CA ALA A 63 -30.80 19.94 -3.89
C ALA A 63 -29.58 20.02 -4.84
N MET A 64 -28.50 19.32 -4.52
CA MET A 64 -27.23 19.38 -5.22
C MET A 64 -27.16 18.32 -6.33
N THR A 65 -27.62 18.66 -7.53
CA THR A 65 -27.50 17.80 -8.73
C THR A 65 -26.05 17.73 -9.22
N ASP A 66 -25.75 16.77 -10.10
CA ASP A 66 -24.42 16.60 -10.65
C ASP A 66 -23.91 17.86 -11.37
N ALA A 67 -24.71 18.44 -12.26
CA ALA A 67 -24.37 19.68 -12.96
C ALA A 67 -24.17 20.88 -12.02
N ARG A 68 -24.92 20.96 -10.92
CA ARG A 68 -24.75 22.01 -9.89
C ARG A 68 -23.46 21.80 -9.11
N PHE A 69 -23.14 20.56 -8.78
CA PHE A 69 -21.93 20.20 -8.05
C PHE A 69 -20.66 20.44 -8.88
N GLU A 70 -20.66 20.04 -10.15
CA GLU A 70 -19.53 20.31 -11.06
C GLU A 70 -19.24 21.81 -11.18
N ARG A 71 -20.29 22.62 -11.38
CA ARG A 71 -20.18 24.08 -11.44
C ARG A 71 -19.66 24.66 -10.12
N PHE A 72 -20.17 24.15 -9.00
CA PHE A 72 -19.75 24.56 -7.67
C PHE A 72 -18.26 24.28 -7.42
N MET A 73 -17.79 23.08 -7.75
CA MET A 73 -16.38 22.71 -7.63
C MET A 73 -15.49 23.44 -8.63
N GLY A 74 -16.01 23.79 -9.81
CA GLY A 74 -15.32 24.65 -10.78
C GLY A 74 -15.00 26.03 -10.21
N ASN A 75 -15.93 26.62 -9.44
CA ASN A 75 -15.80 27.95 -8.85
C ASN A 75 -15.06 27.97 -7.50
N ALA A 76 -15.08 26.87 -6.74
CA ALA A 76 -14.32 26.75 -5.51
C ALA A 76 -12.81 26.77 -5.83
N ALA A 77 -12.06 27.72 -5.24
CA ALA A 77 -10.60 27.60 -5.19
C ALA A 77 -10.20 26.40 -4.32
N ASN A 78 -8.89 26.16 -4.21
CA ASN A 78 -8.34 25.11 -3.36
C ASN A 78 -9.02 25.11 -1.98
N ILE A 79 -9.61 23.97 -1.64
CA ILE A 79 -10.20 23.73 -0.33
C ILE A 79 -8.99 23.70 0.61
N ALA A 80 -8.80 24.69 1.47
CA ALA A 80 -7.57 24.79 2.27
C ALA A 80 -7.79 24.37 3.73
N ASP A 81 -9.02 24.53 4.24
CA ASP A 81 -9.35 24.25 5.64
C ASP A 81 -10.20 22.97 5.82
N ALA A 82 -10.20 22.45 7.06
CA ALA A 82 -10.90 21.22 7.43
C ALA A 82 -12.44 21.34 7.36
N ILE A 83 -12.99 22.54 7.54
CA ILE A 83 -14.44 22.77 7.48
C ILE A 83 -14.92 22.62 6.04
N GLN A 84 -14.20 23.25 5.10
CA GLN A 84 -14.48 23.15 3.66
C GLN A 84 -14.29 21.72 3.16
N TYR A 85 -13.28 21.00 3.64
CA TYR A 85 -13.08 19.57 3.34
C TYR A 85 -14.29 18.73 3.75
N ASN A 86 -14.74 18.88 4.99
CA ASN A 86 -15.91 18.17 5.50
C ASN A 86 -17.20 18.55 4.77
N ALA A 87 -17.37 19.82 4.42
CA ALA A 87 -18.52 20.31 3.68
C ALA A 87 -18.56 19.74 2.25
N VAL A 88 -17.42 19.62 1.57
CA VAL A 88 -17.35 18.99 0.25
C VAL A 88 -17.68 17.50 0.32
N TRP A 89 -17.16 16.78 1.31
CA TRP A 89 -17.57 15.38 1.52
C TRP A 89 -19.05 15.24 1.86
N THR A 90 -19.60 16.18 2.62
CA THR A 90 -21.02 16.23 2.95
C THR A 90 -21.87 16.41 1.68
N LEU A 91 -21.52 17.38 0.83
CA LEU A 91 -22.22 17.64 -0.44
C LEU A 91 -22.04 16.52 -1.47
N TYR A 92 -20.83 15.95 -1.54
CA TYR A 92 -20.53 14.82 -2.41
C TYR A 92 -21.34 13.59 -1.99
N ASN A 93 -21.61 13.42 -0.69
CA ASN A 93 -22.43 12.36 -0.10
C ASN A 93 -21.80 10.96 -0.29
N ASP A 94 -22.59 9.96 -0.73
CA ASP A 94 -22.10 8.62 -1.04
C ASP A 94 -21.44 8.62 -2.43
N PRO A 95 -20.13 8.38 -2.52
CA PRO A 95 -19.41 8.36 -3.79
C PRO A 95 -20.00 7.38 -4.82
N GLY A 96 -20.68 6.31 -4.37
CA GLY A 96 -21.33 5.33 -5.25
C GLY A 96 -22.59 5.85 -5.95
N THR A 97 -23.11 7.01 -5.56
CA THR A 97 -24.34 7.61 -6.12
C THR A 97 -24.08 8.80 -7.05
N ARG A 98 -22.83 9.28 -7.11
CA ARG A 98 -22.40 10.43 -7.93
C ARG A 98 -21.69 9.96 -9.18
N SER A 99 -21.79 10.69 -10.28
CA SER A 99 -21.01 10.36 -11.49
C SER A 99 -19.49 10.39 -11.25
N ALA A 100 -18.75 9.63 -12.06
CA ALA A 100 -17.30 9.58 -11.95
C ALA A 100 -16.60 10.88 -12.38
N ALA A 101 -17.21 11.66 -13.28
CA ALA A 101 -16.72 13.01 -13.60
C ALA A 101 -16.63 13.88 -12.35
N ILE A 102 -17.66 13.82 -11.49
CA ILE A 102 -17.65 14.48 -10.19
C ILE A 102 -16.57 13.90 -9.29
N ALA A 103 -16.44 12.57 -9.19
CA ALA A 103 -15.40 11.95 -8.37
C ALA A 103 -14.00 12.49 -8.72
N ARG A 104 -13.69 12.65 -10.01
CA ARG A 104 -12.43 13.24 -10.50
C ARG A 104 -12.31 14.73 -10.15
N ALA A 105 -13.38 15.51 -10.34
CA ALA A 105 -13.39 16.93 -10.00
C ALA A 105 -13.19 17.17 -8.50
N VAL A 106 -13.83 16.35 -7.65
CA VAL A 106 -13.64 16.37 -6.19
C VAL A 106 -12.21 16.02 -5.83
N TRP A 107 -11.67 14.93 -6.41
CA TRP A 107 -10.29 14.51 -6.15
C TRP A 107 -9.29 15.64 -6.35
N ALA A 108 -9.34 16.30 -7.52
CA ALA A 108 -8.44 17.38 -7.88
C ALA A 108 -8.53 18.61 -6.96
N LYS A 109 -9.59 18.73 -6.16
CA LYS A 109 -9.81 19.84 -5.22
C LYS A 109 -9.45 19.47 -3.79
N LEU A 110 -9.65 18.21 -3.41
CA LEU A 110 -9.38 17.73 -2.05
C LEU A 110 -7.93 17.30 -1.85
N PHE A 111 -7.26 16.78 -2.88
CA PHE A 111 -5.97 16.12 -2.72
C PHE A 111 -4.91 16.72 -3.64
N THR A 112 -3.68 16.77 -3.13
CA THR A 112 -2.52 17.18 -3.95
C THR A 112 -1.97 16.04 -4.80
N ALA A 113 -2.26 14.79 -4.42
CA ALA A 113 -1.83 13.62 -5.17
C ALA A 113 -2.44 13.60 -6.58
N GLN A 114 -1.59 13.48 -7.59
CA GLN A 114 -2.03 13.42 -8.98
C GLN A 114 -2.34 11.99 -9.39
N ILE A 115 -3.48 11.79 -10.06
CA ILE A 115 -3.75 10.53 -10.74
C ILE A 115 -3.03 10.57 -12.09
N LEU A 116 -2.08 9.66 -12.27
CA LEU A 116 -1.26 9.65 -13.48
C LEU A 116 -2.06 9.26 -14.71
N SER A 117 -1.80 9.98 -15.79
CA SER A 117 -2.40 9.72 -17.10
C SER A 117 -1.66 8.60 -17.85
N PRO A 118 -2.31 7.93 -18.81
CA PRO A 118 -1.64 6.98 -19.69
C PRO A 118 -0.38 7.55 -20.33
N GLY A 119 0.70 6.77 -20.32
CA GLY A 119 2.00 7.17 -20.88
C GLY A 119 2.88 8.02 -19.96
N ALA A 120 2.46 8.31 -18.73
CA ALA A 120 3.32 9.00 -17.76
C ALA A 120 4.56 8.16 -17.42
N THR A 121 5.75 8.72 -17.64
CA THR A 121 7.05 8.05 -17.42
C THR A 121 7.64 8.31 -16.03
N SER A 122 6.91 9.01 -15.16
CA SER A 122 7.33 9.36 -13.80
C SER A 122 7.37 8.18 -12.83
N VAL A 123 6.88 7.01 -13.23
CA VAL A 123 6.84 5.82 -12.38
C VAL A 123 7.89 4.82 -12.85
N THR A 124 9.05 4.86 -12.22
CA THR A 124 10.14 3.88 -12.43
C THR A 124 10.26 2.99 -11.20
N TRP A 125 10.35 1.67 -11.41
CA TRP A 125 10.49 0.67 -10.35
C TRP A 125 11.68 1.02 -9.40
N PRO A 126 11.53 0.93 -8.06
CA PRO A 126 12.61 1.19 -7.10
C PRO A 126 13.75 0.20 -7.26
N GLY A 127 14.96 0.68 -7.47
CA GLY A 127 16.10 -0.18 -7.82
C GLY A 127 15.98 -0.81 -9.21
N GLY A 128 14.97 -0.40 -10.00
CA GLY A 128 14.77 -0.86 -11.37
C GLY A 128 15.83 -0.35 -12.33
N THR A 129 16.63 0.64 -11.92
CA THR A 129 17.80 1.06 -12.69
C THR A 129 19.03 0.25 -12.34
N SER A 130 19.48 -0.59 -13.27
CA SER A 130 20.74 -1.30 -13.18
C SER A 130 21.67 -0.85 -14.29
N THR A 131 22.97 -0.91 -14.02
CA THR A 131 24.00 -0.67 -15.03
C THR A 131 24.70 -1.96 -15.38
N SER A 132 24.83 -2.25 -16.68
CA SER A 132 25.64 -3.35 -17.18
C SER A 132 26.73 -2.80 -18.10
N THR A 133 27.90 -3.44 -18.08
CA THR A 133 29.03 -3.07 -18.95
C THR A 133 29.46 -4.30 -19.74
N ASP A 134 29.54 -4.14 -21.05
CA ASP A 134 30.06 -5.15 -21.98
C ASP A 134 31.20 -4.52 -22.80
N GLY A 135 32.43 -4.92 -22.46
CA GLY A 135 33.64 -4.30 -23.00
C GLY A 135 33.68 -2.79 -22.75
N SER A 136 33.71 -2.00 -23.82
CA SER A 136 33.72 -0.54 -23.78
C SER A 136 32.33 0.11 -23.78
N THR A 137 31.26 -0.69 -23.82
CA THR A 137 29.88 -0.19 -23.89
C THR A 137 29.21 -0.37 -22.53
N SER A 138 28.54 0.67 -22.04
CA SER A 138 27.73 0.58 -20.82
C SER A 138 26.27 0.89 -21.13
N TRP A 139 25.40 0.19 -20.42
CA TRP A 139 23.95 0.27 -20.55
C TRP A 139 23.34 0.57 -19.20
N GLU A 140 22.30 1.41 -19.20
CA GLU A 140 21.40 1.58 -18.09
C GLU A 140 20.07 0.93 -18.46
N TRP A 141 19.55 0.11 -17.56
CA TRP A 141 18.25 -0.53 -17.68
C TRP A 141 17.25 0.21 -16.80
N ARG A 142 15.95 0.12 -17.09
CA ARG A 142 14.88 0.52 -16.17
C ARG A 142 13.62 -0.28 -16.39
N THR A 143 12.81 -0.44 -15.35
CA THR A 143 11.43 -0.91 -15.48
C THR A 143 10.47 0.25 -15.31
N LEU A 144 9.71 0.55 -16.35
CA LEU A 144 8.62 1.51 -16.32
C LEU A 144 7.32 0.81 -15.96
N TYR A 145 6.50 1.47 -15.16
CA TYR A 145 5.09 1.14 -15.08
C TYR A 145 4.34 1.85 -16.19
N MET A 146 3.28 1.23 -16.67
CA MET A 146 2.45 1.75 -17.77
C MET A 146 1.09 2.16 -17.20
N PRO A 147 0.92 3.42 -16.75
CA PRO A 147 -0.35 3.85 -16.21
C PRO A 147 -1.47 3.72 -17.25
N VAL A 148 -2.67 3.43 -16.77
CA VAL A 148 -3.92 3.49 -17.51
C VAL A 148 -4.84 4.49 -16.84
N ALA A 149 -5.80 5.03 -17.59
CA ALA A 149 -6.81 5.87 -16.99
C ALA A 149 -7.74 4.98 -16.13
N PRO A 150 -7.99 5.31 -14.86
CA PRO A 150 -8.95 4.52 -14.08
C PRO A 150 -10.34 4.63 -14.71
N ALA A 151 -11.01 3.49 -14.80
CA ALA A 151 -12.42 3.44 -15.16
C ALA A 151 -13.25 4.23 -14.14
N ASP A 152 -14.40 4.70 -14.59
CA ASP A 152 -15.29 5.56 -13.79
C ASP A 152 -15.68 4.92 -12.45
N LEU A 153 -16.07 3.65 -12.47
CA LEU A 153 -16.41 2.90 -11.26
C LEU A 153 -15.19 2.69 -10.34
N THR A 154 -14.00 2.48 -10.92
CA THR A 154 -12.75 2.37 -10.16
C THR A 154 -12.45 3.67 -9.41
N MET A 155 -12.67 4.81 -10.06
CA MET A 155 -12.49 6.13 -9.44
C MET A 155 -13.46 6.34 -8.27
N GLN A 156 -14.74 6.00 -8.45
CA GLN A 156 -15.72 6.06 -7.35
C GLN A 156 -15.31 5.18 -6.17
N ARG A 157 -14.83 3.96 -6.43
CA ARG A 157 -14.35 3.05 -5.40
C ARG A 157 -13.15 3.62 -4.67
N LEU A 158 -12.18 4.18 -5.39
CA LEU A 158 -11.04 4.85 -4.75
C LEU A 158 -11.54 5.93 -3.78
N MET A 159 -12.50 6.77 -4.19
CA MET A 159 -13.10 7.79 -3.33
C MET A 159 -13.76 7.21 -2.06
N VAL A 160 -14.46 6.07 -2.16
CA VAL A 160 -14.99 5.35 -0.98
C VAL A 160 -13.86 4.89 -0.07
N GLY A 161 -12.81 4.33 -0.65
CA GLY A 161 -11.64 3.82 0.06
C GLY A 161 -10.93 4.91 0.85
N ILE A 162 -10.71 6.07 0.25
CA ILE A 162 -9.92 7.15 0.86
C ILE A 162 -10.72 8.11 1.74
N ARG A 163 -12.06 8.16 1.63
CA ARG A 163 -12.90 9.08 2.40
C ARG A 163 -12.64 9.07 3.92
N PRO A 164 -12.43 7.92 4.59
CA PRO A 164 -12.17 7.92 6.03
C PRO A 164 -10.76 8.37 6.42
N LEU A 165 -9.88 8.60 5.45
CA LEU A 165 -8.48 8.94 5.70
C LEU A 165 -8.34 10.46 5.88
N PRO A 166 -7.53 10.92 6.86
CA PRO A 166 -7.16 12.32 6.97
C PRO A 166 -6.56 12.83 5.66
N ARG A 167 -6.93 14.04 5.27
CA ARG A 167 -6.52 14.63 4.00
C ARG A 167 -4.99 14.64 3.82
N GLY A 168 -4.24 15.05 4.84
CA GLY A 168 -2.78 15.12 4.79
C GLY A 168 -2.10 13.76 4.57
N HIS A 169 -2.81 12.67 4.83
CA HIS A 169 -2.30 11.33 4.56
C HIS A 169 -2.31 11.00 3.06
N ILE A 170 -3.20 11.62 2.28
CA ILE A 170 -3.31 11.46 0.83
C ILE A 170 -2.43 12.46 0.06
N ASN A 171 -1.71 13.35 0.77
CA ASN A 171 -0.73 14.25 0.15
C ASN A 171 0.59 13.54 -0.17
N MET A 172 0.49 12.56 -1.05
CA MET A 172 1.59 11.93 -1.76
C MET A 172 1.78 12.58 -3.14
N ALA A 173 2.85 12.24 -3.85
CA ALA A 173 3.11 12.80 -5.17
C ALA A 173 2.07 12.31 -6.18
N ASN A 174 1.89 10.99 -6.28
CA ASN A 174 1.06 10.40 -7.34
C ASN A 174 0.29 9.15 -6.89
N ILE A 175 -0.77 8.85 -7.62
CA ILE A 175 -1.43 7.55 -7.69
C ILE A 175 -1.41 7.08 -9.13
N ALA A 176 -0.93 5.86 -9.37
CA ALA A 176 -0.86 5.25 -10.69
C ALA A 176 -1.77 4.02 -10.74
N PHE A 177 -2.75 4.01 -11.64
CA PHE A 177 -3.47 2.79 -11.99
C PHE A 177 -2.69 2.08 -13.07
N VAL A 178 -2.26 0.85 -12.85
CA VAL A 178 -1.30 0.19 -13.72
C VAL A 178 -1.71 -1.25 -13.99
N ASN A 179 -1.64 -1.67 -15.25
CA ASN A 179 -1.88 -3.05 -15.67
C ASN A 179 -0.57 -3.81 -16.01
N GLN A 180 0.46 -3.08 -16.45
CA GLN A 180 1.66 -3.64 -17.06
C GLN A 180 2.93 -2.86 -16.70
N THR A 181 4.06 -3.53 -16.89
CA THR A 181 5.40 -2.96 -16.85
C THR A 181 6.08 -3.09 -18.21
N GLN A 182 7.01 -2.19 -18.52
CA GLN A 182 7.87 -2.24 -19.69
C GLN A 182 9.33 -2.09 -19.24
N GLN A 183 10.18 -3.06 -19.59
CA GLN A 183 11.61 -2.87 -19.46
C GLN A 183 12.12 -1.98 -20.59
N GLN A 184 13.03 -1.07 -20.26
CA GLN A 184 13.73 -0.22 -21.20
C GLN A 184 15.22 -0.24 -20.90
N TYR A 185 16.02 0.06 -21.91
CA TYR A 185 17.47 0.23 -21.78
C TYR A 185 17.93 1.43 -22.60
N ARG A 186 19.03 2.05 -22.18
CA ARG A 186 19.74 3.05 -22.98
C ARG A 186 21.23 2.82 -22.86
N GLN A 187 21.96 3.09 -23.94
CA GLN A 187 23.41 3.16 -23.88
C GLN A 187 23.81 4.40 -23.06
N THR A 188 24.84 4.30 -22.23
CA THR A 188 25.42 5.44 -21.49
C THR A 188 26.86 5.73 -21.91
N VAL A 189 27.58 4.73 -22.44
CA VAL A 189 28.96 4.83 -22.94
C VAL A 189 29.08 4.07 -24.27
N PRO A 190 29.78 4.59 -25.29
CA PRO A 190 30.54 5.86 -25.32
C PRO A 190 29.69 7.13 -25.42
N SER A 191 28.43 7.00 -25.82
CA SER A 191 27.48 8.11 -25.88
C SER A 191 26.13 7.70 -25.30
N VAL A 192 25.44 8.66 -24.69
CA VAL A 192 24.12 8.44 -24.10
C VAL A 192 23.08 8.35 -25.22
N GLY A 193 22.44 7.18 -25.33
CA GLY A 193 21.36 6.92 -26.27
C GLY A 193 19.97 7.25 -25.71
N ALA A 194 18.96 7.14 -26.58
CA ALA A 194 17.56 7.18 -26.16
C ALA A 194 17.16 5.88 -25.43
N TRP A 195 16.10 5.96 -24.63
CA TRP A 195 15.49 4.77 -24.04
C TRP A 195 14.80 3.94 -25.11
N THR A 196 15.13 2.64 -25.15
CA THR A 196 14.58 1.66 -26.07
C THR A 196 13.84 0.59 -25.27
N ASN A 197 12.64 0.20 -25.72
CA ASN A 197 11.89 -0.90 -25.11
C ASN A 197 12.66 -2.23 -25.29
N HIS A 198 12.70 -3.04 -24.24
CA HIS A 198 13.25 -4.38 -24.26
C HIS A 198 12.20 -5.41 -23.87
N GLY A 199 12.10 -6.47 -24.67
CA GLY A 199 11.22 -7.61 -24.38
C GLY A 199 9.73 -7.28 -24.41
N ALA A 200 8.94 -8.26 -24.00
CA ALA A 200 7.50 -8.12 -23.82
C ALA A 200 7.18 -7.34 -22.54
N THR A 201 6.00 -6.70 -22.52
CA THR A 201 5.45 -6.09 -21.31
C THR A 201 5.18 -7.16 -20.25
N GLY A 202 5.58 -6.90 -19.00
CA GLY A 202 5.24 -7.75 -17.86
C GLY A 202 3.88 -7.39 -17.29
N THR A 203 3.13 -8.36 -16.76
CA THR A 203 1.91 -8.09 -15.99
C THR A 203 2.25 -7.70 -14.56
N ILE A 204 1.37 -6.92 -13.92
CA ILE A 204 1.51 -6.59 -12.50
C ILE A 204 0.51 -7.42 -11.69
N GLY A 205 1.01 -8.13 -10.70
CA GLY A 205 0.20 -9.02 -9.86
C GLY A 205 -0.45 -8.36 -8.65
N THR A 206 0.11 -7.24 -8.14
CA THR A 206 -0.40 -6.58 -6.92
C THR A 206 -0.08 -5.09 -6.88
N SER A 207 -0.88 -4.33 -6.12
CA SER A 207 -0.60 -2.95 -5.72
C SER A 207 0.61 -2.88 -4.77
N TYR A 208 1.28 -1.73 -4.72
CA TYR A 208 2.39 -1.44 -3.80
C TYR A 208 2.66 0.07 -3.74
N TYR A 209 3.35 0.52 -2.69
CA TYR A 209 3.89 1.87 -2.57
C TYR A 209 5.33 1.95 -3.08
N LEU A 210 5.61 3.02 -3.83
CA LEU A 210 6.94 3.36 -4.36
C LEU A 210 7.51 4.55 -3.61
N ASP A 211 8.42 4.27 -2.68
CA ASP A 211 9.03 5.29 -1.82
C ASP A 211 9.87 6.30 -2.61
N ASN A 212 10.64 5.82 -3.60
CA ASN A 212 11.54 6.64 -4.43
C ASN A 212 10.84 7.75 -5.24
N CYS A 213 9.58 7.57 -5.60
CA CYS A 213 8.77 8.56 -6.31
C CYS A 213 7.46 8.89 -5.60
N GLN A 214 7.34 8.49 -4.32
CA GLN A 214 6.18 8.68 -3.46
C GLN A 214 4.86 8.39 -4.17
N THR A 215 4.80 7.27 -4.89
CA THR A 215 3.67 6.90 -5.74
C THR A 215 3.01 5.64 -5.23
N VAL A 216 1.70 5.69 -5.01
CA VAL A 216 0.91 4.47 -4.80
C VAL A 216 0.56 3.87 -6.15
N VAL A 217 1.00 2.65 -6.41
CA VAL A 217 0.61 1.89 -7.59
C VAL A 217 -0.55 0.99 -7.24
N ILE A 218 -1.63 1.13 -8.00
CA ILE A 218 -2.86 0.37 -7.87
C ILE A 218 -3.01 -0.52 -9.09
N VAL A 219 -3.13 -1.83 -8.89
CA VAL A 219 -3.36 -2.75 -10.02
C VAL A 219 -4.75 -2.58 -10.59
N SER A 220 -4.79 -2.43 -11.91
CA SER A 220 -6.02 -2.36 -12.69
C SER A 220 -5.91 -3.25 -13.94
N ASP A 221 -7.05 -3.53 -14.57
CA ASP A 221 -7.05 -4.14 -15.90
C ASP A 221 -6.65 -3.11 -16.97
N ALA A 222 -6.57 -3.54 -18.23
CA ALA A 222 -6.19 -2.67 -19.35
C ALA A 222 -7.23 -1.58 -19.66
N ALA A 223 -8.48 -1.74 -19.23
CA ALA A 223 -9.52 -0.73 -19.33
C ALA A 223 -9.58 0.18 -18.08
N GLY A 224 -8.68 -0.01 -17.10
CA GLY A 224 -8.67 0.74 -15.84
C GLY A 224 -9.68 0.25 -14.81
N GLY A 225 -10.27 -0.92 -15.00
CA GLY A 225 -11.15 -1.59 -14.04
C GLY A 225 -10.39 -2.18 -12.85
N THR A 226 -11.09 -2.46 -11.75
CA THR A 226 -10.53 -3.14 -10.58
C THR A 226 -10.41 -4.63 -10.83
N THR A 227 -9.23 -5.22 -10.62
CA THR A 227 -8.97 -6.65 -10.90
C THR A 227 -9.40 -7.60 -9.78
N ASN A 228 -9.74 -7.09 -8.58
CA ASN A 228 -10.08 -7.90 -7.40
C ASN A 228 -11.13 -7.17 -6.53
N ASP A 229 -12.41 -7.37 -6.82
CA ASP A 229 -13.50 -6.64 -6.14
C ASP A 229 -14.36 -7.52 -5.21
N PHE A 230 -13.88 -8.70 -4.86
CA PHE A 230 -14.56 -9.53 -3.87
C PHE A 230 -14.38 -8.94 -2.46
N ALA A 231 -15.41 -9.08 -1.63
CA ALA A 231 -15.38 -8.68 -0.23
C ALA A 231 -14.37 -9.54 0.55
N MET A 232 -13.52 -8.89 1.34
CA MET A 232 -12.61 -9.59 2.24
C MET A 232 -13.34 -10.15 3.47
N GLY A 233 -12.87 -11.26 4.02
CA GLY A 233 -13.52 -11.92 5.17
C GLY A 233 -14.51 -13.03 4.80
N THR A 234 -14.62 -13.38 3.51
CA THR A 234 -15.11 -14.71 3.11
C THR A 234 -13.99 -15.73 3.38
N SER A 235 -14.38 -16.91 3.86
CA SER A 235 -13.58 -17.93 4.59
C SER A 235 -12.32 -18.49 3.89
N GLY A 236 -11.92 -18.00 2.72
CA GLY A 236 -10.71 -18.40 2.00
C GLY A 236 -9.50 -17.48 2.16
N SER A 237 -9.63 -16.30 2.77
CA SER A 237 -8.56 -15.27 2.78
C SER A 237 -7.55 -15.39 3.93
N GLY A 238 -7.77 -16.27 4.91
CA GLY A 238 -6.88 -16.43 6.07
C GLY A 238 -6.83 -15.21 7.00
N VAL A 239 -7.64 -14.18 6.74
CA VAL A 239 -7.88 -13.05 7.63
C VAL A 239 -9.07 -13.44 8.51
N GLY A 240 -8.86 -13.48 9.82
CA GLY A 240 -9.97 -13.68 10.77
C GLY A 240 -11.05 -12.64 10.48
N GLY A 241 -12.29 -13.09 10.30
CA GLY A 241 -13.41 -12.21 9.97
C GLY A 241 -13.48 -11.05 10.96
N VAL A 242 -13.16 -9.85 10.48
CA VAL A 242 -13.25 -8.62 11.28
C VAL A 242 -14.73 -8.39 11.55
N THR A 243 -15.17 -8.74 12.76
CA THR A 243 -16.56 -8.58 13.19
C THR A 243 -16.78 -7.09 13.48
N GLY A 244 -17.64 -6.41 12.71
CA GLY A 244 -18.19 -5.10 13.08
C GLY A 244 -18.10 -3.96 12.07
N GLY A 245 -17.57 -4.16 10.86
CA GLY A 245 -17.57 -3.13 9.80
C GLY A 245 -17.97 -3.69 8.44
N PRO A 246 -18.38 -2.85 7.46
CA PRO A 246 -18.59 -3.31 6.10
C PRO A 246 -17.28 -3.91 5.57
N ALA A 247 -17.33 -5.16 5.12
CA ALA A 247 -16.18 -5.82 4.52
C ALA A 247 -15.69 -5.00 3.33
N LEU A 248 -14.46 -4.46 3.42
CA LEU A 248 -13.83 -3.82 2.28
C LEU A 248 -13.64 -4.83 1.15
N THR A 249 -13.76 -4.36 -0.08
CA THR A 249 -13.26 -5.15 -1.21
C THR A 249 -11.73 -5.18 -1.17
N TRP A 250 -11.14 -6.20 -1.77
CA TRP A 250 -9.68 -6.34 -1.83
C TRP A 250 -9.00 -5.07 -2.35
N PHE A 251 -9.55 -4.48 -3.42
CA PHE A 251 -9.11 -3.20 -3.95
C PHE A 251 -9.06 -2.08 -2.90
N LEU A 252 -10.14 -1.89 -2.14
CA LEU A 252 -10.23 -0.81 -1.14
C LEU A 252 -9.25 -1.02 0.01
N ASN A 253 -9.07 -2.27 0.43
CA ASN A 253 -8.11 -2.61 1.47
C ASN A 253 -6.67 -2.36 1.00
N HIS A 254 -6.30 -2.84 -0.19
CA HIS A 254 -4.99 -2.58 -0.77
C HIS A 254 -4.71 -1.09 -0.93
N ALA A 255 -5.65 -0.31 -1.47
CA ALA A 255 -5.46 1.13 -1.62
C ALA A 255 -5.15 1.82 -0.27
N ARG A 256 -5.84 1.44 0.81
CA ARG A 256 -5.55 1.95 2.16
C ARG A 256 -4.21 1.46 2.70
N HIS A 257 -3.88 0.21 2.44
CA HIS A 257 -2.61 -0.40 2.82
C HIS A 257 -1.44 0.37 2.19
N GLU A 258 -1.51 0.64 0.89
CA GLU A 258 -0.45 1.39 0.20
C GLU A 258 -0.35 2.85 0.66
N VAL A 259 -1.48 3.50 0.96
CA VAL A 259 -1.47 4.82 1.63
C VAL A 259 -0.80 4.71 3.00
N GLY A 260 -1.05 3.63 3.74
CA GLY A 260 -0.42 3.31 5.01
C GLY A 260 1.10 3.26 4.91
N HIS A 261 1.65 2.62 3.87
CA HIS A 261 3.09 2.69 3.59
C HIS A 261 3.58 4.12 3.33
N ALA A 262 2.86 4.88 2.49
CA ALA A 262 3.21 6.26 2.18
C ALA A 262 3.21 7.17 3.42
N VAL A 263 2.26 6.97 4.34
CA VAL A 263 2.22 7.67 5.63
C VAL A 263 3.33 7.19 6.54
N GLY A 264 3.55 5.87 6.63
CA GLY A 264 4.55 5.26 7.51
C GLY A 264 5.98 5.66 7.20
N ALA A 265 6.29 5.95 5.93
CA ALA A 265 7.59 6.41 5.49
C ALA A 265 7.87 7.90 5.81
N ARG A 266 6.84 8.72 6.06
CA ARG A 266 7.00 10.17 6.21
C ARG A 266 7.22 10.61 7.66
N SER A 267 7.97 11.69 7.80
CA SER A 267 7.99 12.50 9.03
C SER A 267 6.92 13.59 8.93
N LEU A 268 6.07 13.67 9.95
CA LEU A 268 4.94 14.60 9.99
C LEU A 268 5.07 15.48 11.24
N ALA A 269 4.93 16.79 11.09
CA ALA A 269 5.10 17.72 12.20
C ALA A 269 4.07 17.43 13.31
N GLY A 270 4.53 17.47 14.56
CA GLY A 270 3.71 17.11 15.73
C GLY A 270 3.61 15.61 16.00
N VAL A 271 4.13 14.76 15.11
CA VAL A 271 4.27 13.32 15.33
C VAL A 271 5.72 13.03 15.73
N PRO A 272 5.98 12.35 16.86
CA PRO A 272 7.33 12.21 17.42
C PRO A 272 8.25 11.31 16.59
N GLU A 273 7.71 10.46 15.72
CA GLU A 273 8.45 9.51 14.90
C GLU A 273 7.61 9.13 13.66
N THR A 274 8.26 8.56 12.63
CA THR A 274 7.53 8.02 11.47
C THR A 274 6.73 6.77 11.85
N GLY A 275 5.70 6.42 11.08
CA GLY A 275 4.93 5.19 11.34
C GLY A 275 5.78 3.92 11.28
N ASN A 276 6.78 3.87 10.39
CA ASN A 276 7.71 2.75 10.30
C ASN A 276 8.62 2.64 11.54
N ALA A 277 9.06 3.76 12.10
CA ALA A 277 9.84 3.79 13.34
C ALA A 277 8.99 3.38 14.56
N PHE A 278 7.74 3.86 14.62
CA PHE A 278 6.77 3.43 15.62
C PHE A 278 6.58 1.91 15.59
N ALA A 279 6.30 1.34 14.41
CA ALA A 279 6.07 -0.11 14.27
C ALA A 279 7.32 -0.95 14.54
N THR A 280 8.51 -0.45 14.21
CA THR A 280 9.79 -1.10 14.55
C THR A 280 9.90 -1.27 16.06
N THR A 281 9.65 -0.20 16.83
CA THR A 281 9.72 -0.24 18.29
C THR A 281 8.56 -1.04 18.89
N TYR A 282 7.33 -0.83 18.42
CA TYR A 282 6.14 -1.55 18.86
C TYR A 282 6.34 -3.06 18.73
N GLY A 283 6.85 -3.52 17.58
CA GLY A 283 7.13 -4.94 17.37
C GLY A 283 8.39 -5.44 18.08
N GLY A 284 9.29 -4.55 18.51
CA GLY A 284 10.60 -4.94 19.05
C GLY A 284 11.43 -5.68 18.01
N TRP A 285 11.32 -5.23 16.76
CA TRP A 285 11.94 -5.85 15.59
C TRP A 285 13.47 -5.69 15.64
N ALA A 286 14.18 -6.78 15.38
CA ALA A 286 15.64 -6.79 15.30
C ALA A 286 16.14 -7.81 14.28
N ALA A 287 17.21 -7.46 13.56
CA ALA A 287 17.94 -8.42 12.74
C ALA A 287 18.51 -9.54 13.61
N SER A 288 18.52 -10.76 13.09
CA SER A 288 19.11 -11.94 13.72
C SER A 288 20.19 -12.53 12.81
N SER A 289 21.20 -13.15 13.39
CA SER A 289 22.08 -14.03 12.64
C SER A 289 21.41 -15.38 12.40
N GLU A 290 21.87 -16.11 11.38
CA GLU A 290 21.49 -17.51 11.17
C GLU A 290 21.88 -18.38 12.37
N SER A 291 23.03 -18.11 13.00
CA SER A 291 23.48 -18.83 14.19
C SER A 291 22.55 -18.64 15.39
N ALA A 292 22.09 -17.41 15.63
CA ALA A 292 21.15 -17.11 16.71
C ALA A 292 19.77 -17.73 16.44
N PHE A 293 19.31 -17.69 15.18
CA PHE A 293 18.08 -18.36 14.75
C PHE A 293 18.17 -19.88 14.99
N LYS A 294 19.26 -20.52 14.57
CA LYS A 294 19.52 -21.94 14.80
C LYS A 294 19.50 -22.29 16.29
N ALA A 295 20.18 -21.51 17.12
CA ALA A 295 20.27 -21.74 18.56
C ALA A 295 18.90 -21.62 19.25
N ALA A 296 18.04 -20.71 18.79
CA ALA A 296 16.68 -20.56 19.32
C ALA A 296 15.73 -21.68 18.86
N MET A 297 15.89 -22.14 17.61
CA MET A 297 14.92 -23.02 16.96
C MET A 297 15.29 -24.52 17.03
N TRP A 298 16.51 -24.86 17.45
CA TRP A 298 17.02 -26.22 17.42
C TRP A 298 17.96 -26.51 18.61
N THR A 299 17.64 -27.55 19.37
CA THR A 299 18.42 -28.02 20.52
C THR A 299 18.93 -29.45 20.37
N ALA A 300 18.40 -30.22 19.41
CA ALA A 300 18.78 -31.62 19.21
C ALA A 300 20.23 -31.76 18.72
N THR A 301 20.94 -32.76 19.27
CA THR A 301 22.35 -33.05 18.96
C THR A 301 22.58 -34.51 18.55
N ASP A 302 21.53 -35.30 18.50
CA ASP A 302 21.55 -36.73 18.24
C ASP A 302 21.66 -37.07 16.74
N THR A 303 22.07 -38.29 16.45
CA THR A 303 21.98 -38.86 15.09
C THR A 303 20.76 -39.78 15.06
N GLN A 304 19.90 -39.58 14.07
CA GLN A 304 18.70 -40.40 13.87
C GLN A 304 18.84 -41.20 12.58
N LYS A 305 18.32 -42.42 12.60
CA LYS A 305 18.21 -43.25 11.41
C LYS A 305 16.90 -42.89 10.70
N LEU A 306 17.00 -42.33 9.50
CA LEU A 306 15.86 -41.90 8.70
C LEU A 306 15.60 -42.91 7.59
N ASN A 307 14.34 -43.24 7.33
CA ASN A 307 13.93 -43.95 6.12
C ASN A 307 13.48 -42.94 5.07
N ILE A 308 14.27 -42.77 4.01
CA ILE A 308 14.00 -41.85 2.91
C ILE A 308 13.91 -42.67 1.62
N ALA A 309 12.75 -42.63 0.97
CA ALA A 309 12.48 -43.40 -0.25
C ALA A 309 12.81 -44.90 -0.13
N GLY A 310 12.61 -45.49 1.05
CA GLY A 310 12.86 -46.91 1.32
C GLY A 310 14.31 -47.24 1.70
N VAL A 311 15.19 -46.23 1.80
CA VAL A 311 16.59 -46.39 2.19
C VAL A 311 16.79 -45.86 3.61
N GLU A 312 17.36 -46.68 4.49
CA GLU A 312 17.78 -46.24 5.82
C GLU A 312 19.10 -45.46 5.73
N THR A 313 19.17 -44.28 6.34
CA THR A 313 20.37 -43.45 6.38
C THR A 313 20.52 -42.78 7.74
N ASP A 314 21.73 -42.79 8.30
CA ASP A 314 22.04 -42.07 9.52
C ASP A 314 22.23 -40.57 9.21
N VAL A 315 21.42 -39.72 9.84
CA VAL A 315 21.45 -38.28 9.66
C VAL A 315 21.69 -37.60 11.00
N ALA A 316 22.79 -36.84 11.08
CA ALA A 316 23.09 -36.02 12.25
C ALA A 316 22.09 -34.87 12.38
N ALA A 317 21.65 -34.55 13.60
CA ALA A 317 20.75 -33.43 13.87
C ALA A 317 21.27 -32.08 13.33
N THR A 318 22.59 -31.86 13.34
CA THR A 318 23.22 -30.66 12.75
C THR A 318 23.01 -30.59 11.24
N ALA A 319 23.13 -31.71 10.52
CA ALA A 319 22.89 -31.76 9.08
C ALA A 319 21.42 -31.46 8.76
N ALA A 320 20.47 -32.00 9.54
CA ALA A 320 19.04 -31.73 9.40
C ALA A 320 18.69 -30.26 9.67
N ARG A 321 19.21 -29.70 10.77
CA ARG A 321 19.06 -28.27 11.09
C ARG A 321 19.56 -27.39 9.95
N ASP A 322 20.79 -27.63 9.49
CA ASP A 322 21.44 -26.81 8.47
C ASP A 322 20.77 -26.96 7.10
N TRP A 323 20.22 -28.15 6.81
CA TRP A 323 19.42 -28.37 5.60
C TRP A 323 18.13 -27.55 5.62
N LEU A 324 17.38 -27.58 6.73
CA LEU A 324 16.14 -26.80 6.89
C LEU A 324 16.41 -25.29 6.85
N THR A 325 17.42 -24.79 7.56
CA THR A 325 17.73 -23.34 7.54
C THR A 325 18.23 -22.87 6.19
N GLY A 326 19.07 -23.67 5.50
CA GLY A 326 19.51 -23.36 4.15
C GLY A 326 18.36 -23.34 3.15
N ALA A 327 17.40 -24.27 3.29
CA ALA A 327 16.18 -24.29 2.51
C ALA A 327 15.30 -23.06 2.73
N ILE A 328 15.18 -22.58 3.97
CA ILE A 328 14.44 -21.36 4.31
C ILE A 328 15.02 -20.12 3.60
N SER A 329 16.32 -19.90 3.72
CA SER A 329 16.96 -18.69 3.17
C SER A 329 17.18 -18.76 1.66
N GLY A 330 17.39 -19.97 1.12
CA GLY A 330 17.69 -20.21 -0.29
C GLY A 330 16.47 -20.48 -1.17
N GLY A 331 15.34 -20.93 -0.59
CA GLY A 331 14.18 -21.37 -1.37
C GLY A 331 14.43 -22.62 -2.22
N ALA A 332 15.46 -23.40 -1.88
CA ALA A 332 15.89 -24.60 -2.58
C ALA A 332 16.70 -25.52 -1.63
N GLU A 333 16.90 -26.78 -1.99
CA GLU A 333 17.80 -27.65 -1.20
C GLU A 333 19.23 -27.07 -1.19
N PRO A 334 19.86 -26.89 -0.01
CA PRO A 334 21.19 -26.30 0.06
C PRO A 334 22.24 -27.24 -0.55
N SER A 335 23.02 -26.72 -1.49
CA SER A 335 24.11 -27.47 -2.12
C SER A 335 25.18 -27.86 -1.09
N GLY A 336 25.78 -29.03 -1.26
CA GLY A 336 26.83 -29.54 -0.37
C GLY A 336 26.35 -30.05 1.00
N ASN A 337 25.06 -29.94 1.34
CA ASN A 337 24.52 -30.57 2.55
C ASN A 337 24.34 -32.09 2.32
N ALA A 338 24.66 -32.90 3.35
CA ALA A 338 24.59 -34.35 3.28
C ALA A 338 23.20 -34.89 2.92
N ILE A 339 22.13 -34.23 3.36
CA ILE A 339 20.73 -34.62 3.08
C ILE A 339 20.35 -34.36 1.62
N THR A 340 20.89 -33.30 1.02
CA THR A 340 20.65 -32.96 -0.38
C THR A 340 21.12 -34.08 -1.31
N ALA A 341 22.24 -34.73 -0.98
CA ALA A 341 22.80 -35.84 -1.74
C ALA A 341 22.05 -37.18 -1.56
N LEU A 342 21.14 -37.28 -0.59
CA LEU A 342 20.36 -38.49 -0.38
C LEU A 342 19.30 -38.67 -1.47
N ALA A 343 18.97 -39.93 -1.75
CA ALA A 343 17.90 -40.28 -2.66
C ALA A 343 16.53 -39.77 -2.17
N GLY A 344 15.56 -39.71 -3.06
CA GLY A 344 14.19 -39.27 -2.78
C GLY A 344 13.93 -37.79 -3.04
N THR A 345 12.66 -37.42 -3.00
CA THR A 345 12.20 -36.05 -3.21
C THR A 345 12.38 -35.18 -1.97
N PHE A 346 12.32 -33.86 -2.14
CA PHE A 346 12.30 -32.92 -1.02
C PHE A 346 11.24 -33.27 0.03
N ASP A 347 10.02 -33.59 -0.42
CA ASP A 347 8.90 -33.95 0.47
C ASP A 347 9.19 -35.22 1.28
N GLN A 348 9.80 -36.22 0.67
CA GLN A 348 10.17 -37.47 1.36
C GLN A 348 11.22 -37.22 2.43
N LYS A 349 12.25 -36.42 2.11
CA LYS A 349 13.30 -36.01 3.07
C LYS A 349 12.71 -35.19 4.22
N LEU A 350 11.88 -34.20 3.90
CA LEU A 350 11.22 -33.35 4.89
C LEU A 350 10.29 -34.16 5.81
N ALA A 351 9.52 -35.10 5.27
CA ALA A 351 8.64 -35.97 6.06
C ALA A 351 9.44 -36.80 7.07
N ALA A 352 10.55 -37.39 6.64
CA ALA A 352 11.43 -38.17 7.52
C ALA A 352 12.06 -37.32 8.63
N ILE A 353 12.57 -36.12 8.28
CA ILE A 353 13.13 -35.17 9.25
C ILE A 353 12.06 -34.72 10.27
N ARG A 354 10.85 -34.40 9.81
CA ARG A 354 9.75 -33.98 10.68
C ARG A 354 9.32 -35.08 11.64
N LEU A 355 9.36 -36.34 11.22
CA LEU A 355 9.05 -37.47 12.10
C LEU A 355 10.11 -37.64 13.19
N ALA A 356 11.39 -37.58 12.83
CA ALA A 356 12.50 -37.79 13.77
C ALA A 356 12.66 -36.65 14.78
N TRP A 357 12.44 -35.40 14.36
CA TRP A 357 12.65 -34.21 15.18
C TRP A 357 11.38 -33.33 15.31
N ALA A 358 10.22 -33.96 15.44
CA ALA A 358 8.91 -33.28 15.55
C ALA A 358 8.81 -32.27 16.70
N SER A 359 9.61 -32.45 17.75
CA SER A 359 9.63 -31.57 18.93
C SER A 359 10.38 -30.25 18.71
N GLN A 360 11.26 -30.18 17.72
CA GLN A 360 12.11 -29.00 17.47
C GLN A 360 11.28 -27.86 16.88
N GLU A 361 11.51 -26.63 17.35
CA GLU A 361 10.75 -25.45 16.85
C GLU A 361 10.98 -25.20 15.36
N LEU A 362 12.19 -25.47 14.86
CA LEU A 362 12.50 -25.33 13.43
C LEU A 362 11.64 -26.26 12.55
N THR A 363 11.37 -27.50 12.97
CA THR A 363 10.55 -28.42 12.17
C THR A 363 9.09 -28.01 12.16
N LYS A 364 8.58 -27.47 13.28
CA LYS A 364 7.23 -26.89 13.39
C LYS A 364 7.08 -25.66 12.50
N TYR A 365 8.00 -24.70 12.61
CA TYR A 365 8.05 -23.51 11.78
C TYR A 365 8.12 -23.85 10.29
N PHE A 366 9.07 -24.71 9.90
CA PHE A 366 9.23 -25.14 8.51
C PHE A 366 7.95 -25.81 7.99
N GLY A 367 7.38 -26.74 8.76
CA GLY A 367 6.15 -27.44 8.37
C GLY A 367 4.96 -26.52 8.17
N ALA A 368 4.80 -25.51 9.04
CA ALA A 368 3.69 -24.55 8.96
C ALA A 368 3.79 -23.64 7.73
N VAL A 369 4.99 -23.14 7.41
CA VAL A 369 5.20 -22.30 6.23
C VAL A 369 5.17 -23.13 4.94
N TYR A 370 5.93 -24.24 4.90
CA TYR A 370 6.09 -25.07 3.70
C TYR A 370 4.75 -25.60 3.18
N GLY A 371 3.87 -26.05 4.09
CA GLY A 371 2.54 -26.54 3.72
C GLY A 371 1.67 -25.48 3.02
N ARG A 372 2.01 -24.20 3.13
CA ARG A 372 1.28 -23.09 2.50
C ARG A 372 1.91 -22.60 1.21
N VAL A 373 3.24 -22.43 1.17
CA VAL A 373 3.93 -21.73 0.07
C VAL A 373 4.89 -22.62 -0.72
N GLY A 374 5.12 -23.86 -0.29
CA GLY A 374 6.14 -24.74 -0.86
C GLY A 374 7.57 -24.21 -0.65
N LEU A 375 8.55 -24.88 -1.25
CA LEU A 375 9.97 -24.56 -1.05
C LEU A 375 10.36 -23.24 -1.71
N ALA A 376 9.99 -23.07 -2.99
CA ALA A 376 10.31 -21.85 -3.74
C ALA A 376 9.65 -20.60 -3.16
N GLY A 377 8.44 -20.73 -2.61
CA GLY A 377 7.72 -19.63 -1.98
C GLY A 377 8.15 -19.32 -0.54
N PHE A 378 9.02 -20.13 0.07
CA PHE A 378 9.42 -19.95 1.47
C PHE A 378 10.10 -18.60 1.68
N LYS A 379 10.94 -18.18 0.74
CA LYS A 379 11.62 -16.89 0.79
C LYS A 379 10.62 -15.75 0.96
N ASP A 380 9.53 -15.75 0.21
CA ASP A 380 8.53 -14.68 0.22
C ASP A 380 7.42 -14.88 1.27
N GLY A 381 7.23 -16.12 1.76
CA GLY A 381 6.17 -16.51 2.68
C GLY A 381 6.62 -16.83 4.11
N GLY A 382 7.91 -16.71 4.42
CA GLY A 382 8.52 -17.13 5.70
C GLY A 382 7.92 -16.52 6.97
N TYR A 383 7.14 -15.44 6.85
CA TYR A 383 6.43 -14.82 7.96
C TYR A 383 5.08 -15.47 8.27
N GLN A 384 4.59 -16.37 7.41
CA GLN A 384 3.27 -16.99 7.51
C GLN A 384 3.40 -18.42 8.03
N PHE A 385 3.06 -18.65 9.30
CA PHE A 385 3.09 -20.00 9.87
C PHE A 385 1.74 -20.34 10.50
N PRO A 386 0.70 -20.55 9.68
CA PRO A 386 -0.65 -20.88 10.15
C PRO A 386 -0.65 -22.19 10.95
N GLY A 387 -1.45 -22.24 12.02
CA GLY A 387 -1.54 -23.42 12.88
C GLY A 387 -0.31 -23.64 13.77
N TYR A 388 0.65 -22.72 13.76
CA TYR A 388 1.81 -22.70 14.65
C TYR A 388 1.82 -21.40 15.45
N THR A 389 2.01 -21.53 16.76
CA THR A 389 2.25 -20.39 17.65
C THR A 389 3.69 -20.48 18.13
N PRO A 390 4.55 -19.48 17.82
CA PRO A 390 5.93 -19.47 18.28
C PRO A 390 6.02 -19.60 19.80
N GLY A 391 6.97 -20.41 20.28
CA GLY A 391 7.31 -20.47 21.71
C GLY A 391 8.18 -19.29 22.14
N GLY A 392 8.40 -19.18 23.46
CA GLY A 392 9.37 -18.23 24.03
C GLY A 392 8.92 -16.76 24.06
N ALA A 393 9.87 -15.87 24.35
CA ALA A 393 9.63 -14.42 24.46
C ALA A 393 9.76 -13.68 23.11
N LYS A 394 10.43 -14.28 22.13
CA LYS A 394 10.66 -13.73 20.79
C LYS A 394 10.14 -14.69 19.73
N VAL A 395 9.60 -14.12 18.66
CA VAL A 395 9.35 -14.85 17.42
C VAL A 395 10.62 -14.82 16.58
N HIS A 396 11.00 -15.98 16.04
CA HIS A 396 12.14 -16.13 15.13
C HIS A 396 11.62 -16.53 13.76
N LEU A 397 12.00 -15.82 12.70
CA LEU A 397 11.57 -16.12 11.33
C LEU A 397 12.60 -15.68 10.29
N TRP A 398 12.34 -16.08 9.05
CA TRP A 398 12.89 -15.45 7.85
C TRP A 398 11.95 -14.36 7.32
N ALA A 399 12.46 -13.12 7.24
CA ALA A 399 11.70 -11.98 6.73
C ALA A 399 12.31 -11.48 5.41
N SER A 400 11.65 -11.77 4.29
CA SER A 400 12.04 -11.28 2.95
C SER A 400 11.82 -9.80 2.73
N ARG A 401 10.94 -9.20 3.54
CA ARG A 401 10.52 -7.79 3.41
C ARG A 401 11.21 -6.87 4.40
N MET A 402 12.21 -7.38 5.13
CA MET A 402 13.17 -6.55 5.84
C MET A 402 14.17 -5.96 4.86
N ASN A 403 14.75 -4.81 5.20
CA ASN A 403 15.86 -4.22 4.45
C ASN A 403 17.12 -4.22 5.32
N PRO A 404 18.11 -5.12 5.09
CA PRO A 404 18.08 -6.22 4.12
C PRO A 404 17.20 -7.39 4.56
N ALA A 405 16.79 -8.23 3.61
CA ALA A 405 16.07 -9.47 3.89
C ALA A 405 16.94 -10.42 4.71
N GLY A 406 16.35 -11.15 5.66
CA GLY A 406 17.12 -12.10 6.46
C GLY A 406 16.40 -12.68 7.67
N PHE A 407 17.16 -13.44 8.45
CA PHE A 407 16.70 -13.92 9.75
C PHE A 407 16.41 -12.72 10.66
N THR A 408 15.23 -12.74 11.27
CA THR A 408 14.69 -11.60 12.01
C THR A 408 13.98 -12.11 13.26
N THR A 409 13.97 -11.26 14.28
CA THR A 409 13.17 -11.46 15.49
C THR A 409 12.26 -10.29 15.77
N TYR A 410 11.17 -10.56 16.48
CA TYR A 410 10.31 -9.55 17.09
C TYR A 410 9.66 -10.11 18.35
N ASP A 411 9.02 -9.26 19.15
CA ASP A 411 8.43 -9.66 20.43
C ASP A 411 7.20 -10.53 20.27
N LYS A 412 7.14 -11.60 21.07
CA LYS A 412 5.99 -12.50 21.11
C LYS A 412 4.72 -11.77 21.54
N THR A 413 4.82 -10.75 22.39
CA THR A 413 3.66 -9.93 22.75
C THR A 413 3.10 -9.16 21.55
N ALA A 414 3.95 -8.69 20.63
CA ALA A 414 3.50 -8.05 19.39
C ALA A 414 2.85 -9.05 18.44
N PHE A 415 3.37 -10.28 18.35
CA PHE A 415 2.72 -11.39 17.64
C PHE A 415 1.30 -11.60 18.16
N ASP A 416 1.15 -11.80 19.47
CA ASP A 416 -0.14 -12.08 20.10
C ASP A 416 -1.13 -10.92 19.98
N ALA A 417 -0.63 -9.68 19.99
CA ALA A 417 -1.43 -8.49 19.79
C ALA A 417 -1.95 -8.36 18.34
N CYS A 418 -1.21 -8.86 17.35
CA CYS A 418 -1.50 -8.64 15.93
C CYS A 418 -2.21 -9.83 15.25
N VAL A 419 -1.83 -11.07 15.60
CA VAL A 419 -2.43 -12.28 15.02
C VAL A 419 -3.93 -12.34 15.33
N GLY A 420 -4.73 -12.52 14.29
CA GLY A 420 -6.19 -12.54 14.38
C GLY A 420 -6.86 -11.16 14.45
N ARG A 421 -6.09 -10.07 14.53
CA ARG A 421 -6.61 -8.69 14.52
C ARG A 421 -6.31 -7.95 13.22
N ILE A 422 -5.03 -7.88 12.85
CA ILE A 422 -4.58 -7.08 11.70
C ILE A 422 -4.03 -7.95 10.55
N GLY A 423 -3.93 -9.26 10.74
CA GLY A 423 -3.54 -10.23 9.69
C GLY A 423 -2.08 -10.65 9.74
N TRP A 424 -1.74 -11.71 8.99
CA TRP A 424 -0.37 -12.25 8.92
C TRP A 424 0.60 -11.33 8.20
N TYR A 425 0.10 -10.53 7.25
CA TYR A 425 0.93 -9.67 6.43
C TYR A 425 1.63 -8.58 7.26
N ALA A 426 0.98 -8.12 8.32
CA ALA A 426 1.56 -7.24 9.33
C ALA A 426 2.84 -7.80 9.99
N LEU A 427 3.04 -9.11 9.95
CA LEU A 427 4.16 -9.80 10.59
C LEU A 427 5.30 -10.09 9.61
N SER A 428 5.24 -9.52 8.41
CA SER A 428 6.29 -9.68 7.40
C SER A 428 7.42 -8.67 7.51
N SER A 429 7.16 -7.49 8.11
CA SER A 429 8.16 -6.46 8.44
C SER A 429 7.53 -5.35 9.30
N PRO A 430 8.34 -4.42 9.88
CA PRO A 430 7.82 -3.22 10.53
C PRO A 430 6.94 -2.34 9.62
N VAL A 431 7.31 -2.20 8.34
CA VAL A 431 6.58 -1.30 7.42
C VAL A 431 5.19 -1.86 7.08
N GLU A 432 5.11 -3.19 6.99
CA GLU A 432 3.88 -3.94 6.75
C GLU A 432 3.01 -3.94 8.02
N MET A 433 3.63 -4.05 9.20
CA MET A 433 2.95 -3.89 10.49
C MET A 433 2.24 -2.54 10.60
N PHE A 434 2.93 -1.45 10.27
CA PHE A 434 2.33 -0.12 10.30
C PHE A 434 1.18 0.01 9.29
N ALA A 435 1.40 -0.41 8.04
CA ALA A 435 0.39 -0.31 6.98
C ALA A 435 -0.88 -1.11 7.30
N GLU A 436 -0.75 -2.28 7.93
CA GLU A 436 -1.91 -3.06 8.39
C GLU A 436 -2.62 -2.41 9.59
N MET A 437 -1.90 -1.88 10.58
CA MET A 437 -2.52 -1.11 11.67
C MET A 437 -3.27 0.11 11.13
N TYR A 438 -2.66 0.82 10.18
CA TYR A 438 -3.25 1.98 9.51
C TYR A 438 -4.53 1.58 8.77
N THR A 439 -4.46 0.49 8.00
CA THR A 439 -5.61 -0.02 7.26
C THR A 439 -6.75 -0.40 8.21
N GLN A 440 -6.45 -1.08 9.31
CA GLN A 440 -7.46 -1.48 10.30
C GLN A 440 -8.08 -0.29 11.02
N LYS A 441 -7.28 0.69 11.44
CA LYS A 441 -7.76 1.94 12.04
C LYS A 441 -8.82 2.60 11.17
N TYR A 442 -8.58 2.74 9.87
CA TYR A 442 -9.50 3.44 8.98
C TYR A 442 -10.56 2.54 8.34
N SER A 443 -10.56 1.24 8.62
CA SER A 443 -11.56 0.29 8.12
C SER A 443 -12.57 -0.14 9.17
N SER A 444 -12.12 -0.42 10.39
CA SER A 444 -12.96 -0.89 11.48
C SER A 444 -12.84 -0.05 12.75
N GLY A 445 -11.87 0.87 12.82
CA GLY A 445 -11.51 1.57 14.05
C GLY A 445 -10.70 0.71 15.02
N ALA A 446 -10.47 -0.57 14.72
CA ALA A 446 -9.74 -1.47 15.59
C ALA A 446 -8.24 -1.19 15.53
N LEU A 447 -7.63 -1.13 16.71
CA LEU A 447 -6.19 -1.04 16.91
C LEU A 447 -5.73 -2.13 17.87
N PRO A 448 -4.52 -2.69 17.68
CA PRO A 448 -3.97 -3.62 18.65
C PRO A 448 -3.58 -2.89 19.95
N PRO A 449 -3.52 -3.61 21.09
CA PRO A 449 -3.14 -3.02 22.38
C PRO A 449 -1.70 -2.51 22.40
N ALA A 450 -1.34 -1.73 23.43
CA ALA A 450 0.02 -1.22 23.59
C ALA A 450 1.06 -2.35 23.81
N VAL A 451 2.20 -2.25 23.14
CA VAL A 451 3.33 -3.19 23.24
C VAL A 451 4.64 -2.40 23.23
N ASN A 452 5.65 -2.83 24.00
CA ASN A 452 6.98 -2.23 24.01
C ASN A 452 6.99 -0.70 24.25
N GLY A 453 6.08 -0.21 25.10
CA GLY A 453 5.94 1.22 25.40
C GLY A 453 5.34 2.05 24.27
N LYS A 454 4.82 1.41 23.21
CA LYS A 454 4.14 2.04 22.09
C LYS A 454 2.66 1.71 22.12
N ASP A 455 1.82 2.73 22.08
CA ASP A 455 0.37 2.60 22.06
C ASP A 455 -0.21 3.18 20.76
N PRO A 456 -0.75 2.35 19.85
CA PRO A 456 -1.40 2.83 18.63
C PRO A 456 -2.55 3.79 18.94
N SER A 457 -3.27 3.60 20.04
CA SER A 457 -4.41 4.45 20.41
C SER A 457 -3.99 5.88 20.77
N THR A 458 -2.74 6.06 21.17
CA THR A 458 -2.13 7.37 21.41
C THR A 458 -1.45 7.93 20.15
N PHE A 459 -0.82 7.06 19.34
CA PHE A 459 -0.10 7.47 18.13
C PHE A 459 -1.03 7.97 17.01
N PHE A 460 -2.10 7.24 16.70
CA PHE A 460 -2.98 7.59 15.58
C PHE A 460 -3.69 8.95 15.73
N PRO A 461 -4.16 9.37 16.92
CA PRO A 461 -4.69 10.73 17.09
C PRO A 461 -3.67 11.83 16.80
N LEU A 462 -2.39 11.63 17.16
CA LEU A 462 -1.32 12.57 16.80
C LEU A 462 -1.13 12.62 15.29
N LEU A 463 -1.12 11.45 14.65
CA LEU A 463 -1.03 11.31 13.21
C LEU A 463 -2.19 12.03 12.49
N GLU A 464 -3.43 11.84 12.95
CA GLU A 464 -4.64 12.46 12.41
C GLU A 464 -4.64 13.99 12.54
N SER A 465 -3.95 14.52 13.55
CA SER A 465 -3.81 15.97 13.75
C SER A 465 -2.76 16.62 12.84
N SER A 466 -1.96 15.82 12.13
CA SER A 466 -0.97 16.32 11.17
C SER A 466 -1.66 16.89 9.92
N THR A 467 -1.23 18.06 9.46
CA THR A 467 -1.84 18.79 8.33
C THR A 467 -0.95 18.77 7.10
N ASP A 468 -1.47 19.21 5.95
CA ASP A 468 -0.71 19.28 4.69
C ASP A 468 0.59 20.10 4.80
N ALA A 469 0.58 21.15 5.64
CA ALA A 469 1.76 21.99 5.93
C ALA A 469 2.78 21.32 6.87
N SER A 470 2.45 20.13 7.39
CA SER A 470 3.27 19.40 8.37
C SER A 470 4.27 18.44 7.73
N VAL A 471 4.29 18.31 6.39
CA VAL A 471 5.33 17.55 5.70
C VAL A 471 6.64 18.31 5.85
N VAL A 472 7.50 17.85 6.76
CA VAL A 472 8.87 18.35 6.85
C VAL A 472 9.59 17.86 5.59
N PRO A 473 10.16 18.73 4.75
CA PRO A 473 11.00 18.30 3.65
C PRO A 473 12.10 17.41 4.23
N THR A 474 12.07 16.12 3.94
CA THR A 474 13.21 15.27 4.24
C THR A 474 14.29 15.65 3.25
N ASP A 475 15.47 16.04 3.73
CA ASP A 475 16.60 16.45 2.88
C ASP A 475 16.98 15.35 1.86
N GLU A 476 16.60 14.09 2.08
CA GLU A 476 16.76 12.98 1.13
C GLU A 476 15.92 13.12 -0.16
N ALA A 477 14.80 13.84 -0.15
CA ALA A 477 13.98 14.07 -1.35
C ALA A 477 14.59 15.12 -2.30
N SER A 478 15.51 15.97 -1.81
CA SER A 478 16.10 17.06 -2.60
C SER A 478 17.13 16.59 -3.64
N GLY A 479 17.60 15.33 -3.55
CA GLY A 479 18.59 14.75 -4.46
C GLY A 479 18.03 14.06 -5.72
N ARG A 480 16.70 13.86 -5.83
CA ARG A 480 16.07 13.13 -6.94
C ARG A 480 14.74 13.72 -7.40
N ALA A 481 14.68 15.04 -7.61
CA ALA A 481 13.59 15.58 -8.41
C ALA A 481 13.66 14.97 -9.84
N PRO A 482 12.62 14.26 -10.33
CA PRO A 482 12.60 13.84 -11.72
C PRO A 482 12.53 15.10 -12.59
N SER A 483 13.57 15.31 -13.40
CA SER A 483 13.52 16.29 -14.49
C SER A 483 12.41 15.87 -15.46
N HIS A 484 11.28 16.57 -15.42
CA HIS A 484 10.18 16.41 -16.36
C HIS A 484 10.52 17.14 -17.67
N THR A 485 11.30 16.50 -18.54
CA THR A 485 11.31 16.88 -19.96
C THR A 485 10.31 15.98 -20.70
N PRO A 486 9.22 16.52 -21.26
CA PRO A 486 8.30 15.74 -22.09
C PRO A 486 9.07 15.17 -23.30
N ALA A 487 9.03 13.85 -23.48
CA ALA A 487 9.62 13.23 -24.66
C ALA A 487 8.68 13.42 -25.87
N THR A 488 9.20 14.02 -26.94
CA THR A 488 8.55 14.08 -28.24
C THR A 488 8.31 12.65 -28.76
N PRO A 489 7.12 12.30 -29.26
CA PRO A 489 6.89 10.97 -29.83
C PRO A 489 7.76 10.77 -31.08
N VAL A 490 8.59 9.72 -31.08
CA VAL A 490 9.42 9.33 -32.24
C VAL A 490 8.77 8.13 -32.92
N ALA A 491 8.70 8.19 -34.26
CA ALA A 491 8.22 7.14 -35.13
C ALA A 491 8.95 5.80 -34.91
N PRO A 492 8.30 4.65 -35.18
CA PRO A 492 8.91 3.34 -34.96
C PRO A 492 10.18 3.16 -35.81
N ALA A 493 11.32 2.98 -35.14
CA ALA A 493 12.58 2.61 -35.78
C ALA A 493 12.68 1.09 -35.97
N ALA A 494 13.40 0.69 -37.02
CA ALA A 494 13.57 -0.68 -37.45
C ALA A 494 14.16 -1.60 -36.35
N THR A 495 13.72 -2.86 -36.37
CA THR A 495 14.11 -3.94 -35.46
C THR A 495 15.64 -4.16 -35.46
N PRO A 496 16.33 -4.11 -34.31
CA PRO A 496 17.73 -4.50 -34.20
C PRO A 496 17.88 -6.05 -34.15
N PRO A 497 19.07 -6.57 -34.44
CA PRO A 497 19.34 -8.01 -34.49
C PRO A 497 19.20 -8.69 -33.13
N SER A 498 18.70 -9.93 -33.14
CA SER A 498 18.61 -10.80 -31.96
C SER A 498 19.99 -11.19 -31.45
N HIS A 499 20.33 -10.83 -30.21
CA HIS A 499 21.50 -11.36 -29.51
C HIS A 499 21.04 -12.33 -28.41
N THR A 500 21.43 -13.59 -28.54
CA THR A 500 21.45 -14.58 -27.47
C THR A 500 22.56 -14.23 -26.48
N LEU A 501 22.23 -14.08 -25.20
CA LEU A 501 23.21 -13.98 -24.12
C LEU A 501 23.95 -15.32 -23.97
N PRO A 502 25.28 -15.33 -23.78
CA PRO A 502 26.00 -16.55 -23.43
C PRO A 502 25.64 -17.00 -22.02
N SER A 503 25.51 -18.32 -21.88
CA SER A 503 25.26 -19.07 -20.63
C SER A 503 26.33 -18.87 -19.56
#